data_AF-A0A1J0R4A6-F1
#
_entry.id   AF-A0A1J0R4A6-F1
#
_cell.length_a   1.000
_cell.length_b   1.000
_cell.length_c   1.000
_cell.angle_alpha   90.00
_cell.angle_beta   90.00
_cell.angle_gamma   90.00
#
_symmetry.space_group_name_H-M   'P 1'
#
loop_
_entity.id
_entity.type
_entity.pdbx_description
1 polymer ?
#
loop_
_entity_poly.entity_id
_entity_poly.type
_entity_poly.pdbx_seq_one_letter_code
_entity_poly.pdbx_strand_id
1 'polypeptide(L)'
;MAAGLGFQQPIVFLLATATLTHASKSTPPANAAVVDFCTEADYGDSIVAELTEWTATETENLRTLADDAAMFQLAATRYAGHPEGLGFKTLAAIAANRLTKQSQTIKEDLKNQIAAIEILSRRMAELATLHAAETATVTTGTSGKATTASHPIAEAEASKRCEITTTTTAKKTTTCQPKGSSGADPRAIRQQLQQGSEVAIREPATLLTRKYELLVGVKGTLSSGGTWATFNDAPGCTDDSSAGNIGAETNVVLASLQTAGERPSFTKGRIDTAGPTQTAPAATESGANQRRLFTTDCELAAALKAALKHKPGPVPALSEVIETVIGQLEGQAAARGVLLATGKAADKSLSADEVAQLVFNVKPREIKTKFIDNLAADSITINAAHLAIKGTTKDLSETNFDEAQVYFYAKNQKKAAAASVGAKNEGEKKTDAADKTEEKIDGDNKTTTNTTGSNSFVINRAPLLLAFLLF
;
A
#
# COMPACT_ATOMS: atom_id res chain seq x y z
N MET A 1 7.20 23.70 -71.37
CA MET A 1 8.60 23.54 -70.92
C MET A 1 8.71 24.19 -69.54
N ALA A 2 9.25 23.44 -68.56
CA ALA A 2 9.83 23.83 -67.25
C ALA A 2 9.15 24.96 -66.43
N ALA A 3 8.50 24.61 -65.28
CA ALA A 3 9.08 24.57 -63.92
C ALA A 3 9.29 25.98 -63.31
N GLY A 4 8.91 26.35 -62.08
CA GLY A 4 8.46 25.62 -60.90
C GLY A 4 9.14 26.21 -59.65
N LEU A 5 8.35 26.49 -58.58
CA LEU A 5 8.75 26.66 -57.16
C LEU A 5 9.50 27.97 -56.78
N GLY A 6 9.26 28.64 -55.64
CA GLY A 6 8.47 28.27 -54.47
C GLY A 6 8.27 29.46 -53.51
N PHE A 7 7.19 29.40 -52.73
CA PHE A 7 6.92 30.29 -51.60
C PHE A 7 7.51 29.65 -50.32
N GLN A 8 8.52 30.29 -49.74
CA GLN A 8 8.97 30.00 -48.37
C GLN A 8 8.01 30.67 -47.38
N GLN A 9 7.23 29.88 -46.64
CA GLN A 9 6.66 30.31 -45.37
C GLN A 9 7.68 30.03 -44.25
N PRO A 10 7.93 30.97 -43.33
CA PRO A 10 8.74 30.70 -42.17
C PRO A 10 7.96 29.79 -41.20
N ILE A 11 8.50 28.61 -40.94
CA ILE A 11 8.10 27.76 -39.83
C ILE A 11 8.49 28.48 -38.54
N VAL A 12 7.53 29.12 -37.90
CA VAL A 12 7.66 29.56 -36.51
C VAL A 12 7.64 28.31 -35.65
N PHE A 13 8.83 27.84 -35.27
CA PHE A 13 8.98 26.91 -34.16
C PHE A 13 8.55 27.67 -32.89
N LEU A 14 7.30 27.49 -32.48
CA LEU A 14 6.84 27.77 -31.13
C LEU A 14 7.58 26.80 -30.21
N LEU A 15 8.77 27.20 -29.78
CA LEU A 15 9.39 26.73 -28.55
C LEU A 15 8.38 27.02 -27.44
N ALA A 16 7.57 26.02 -27.11
CA ALA A 16 6.88 25.97 -25.84
C ALA A 16 7.99 25.99 -24.78
N THR A 17 8.34 27.17 -24.31
CA THR A 17 8.99 27.33 -23.02
C THR A 17 8.03 26.70 -22.03
N ALA A 18 8.30 25.45 -21.67
CA ALA A 18 7.75 24.86 -20.46
C ALA A 18 8.24 25.75 -19.33
N THR A 19 7.46 26.78 -19.02
CA THR A 19 7.54 27.41 -17.72
C THR A 19 7.30 26.27 -16.75
N LEU A 20 8.37 25.84 -16.07
CA LEU A 20 8.25 25.13 -14.81
C LEU A 20 7.39 26.04 -13.94
N THR A 21 6.08 25.82 -13.96
CA THR A 21 5.23 26.22 -12.87
C THR A 21 5.78 25.47 -11.68
N HIS A 22 6.60 26.15 -10.88
CA HIS A 22 6.83 25.71 -9.51
C HIS A 22 5.43 25.48 -8.95
N ALA A 23 5.09 24.22 -8.64
CA ALA A 23 3.83 23.91 -8.01
C ALA A 23 3.73 24.81 -6.77
N SER A 24 2.84 25.78 -6.81
CA SER A 24 2.66 26.73 -5.72
C SER A 24 2.31 25.91 -4.48
N LYS A 25 3.13 26.04 -3.43
CA LYS A 25 2.90 25.40 -2.14
C LYS A 25 1.45 25.65 -1.73
N SER A 26 0.70 24.58 -1.49
CA SER A 26 -0.67 24.70 -1.01
C SER A 26 -0.69 24.45 0.49
N THR A 27 -1.29 25.36 1.27
CA THR A 27 -1.54 25.12 2.69
C THR A 27 -2.98 24.63 2.84
N PRO A 28 -3.22 23.34 3.14
CA PRO A 28 -4.56 22.83 3.36
C PRO A 28 -5.30 23.57 4.49
N PRO A 29 -6.60 23.91 4.32
CA PRO A 29 -7.41 24.48 5.39
C PRO A 29 -7.43 23.65 6.69
N ALA A 30 -7.35 22.32 6.59
CA ALA A 30 -7.26 21.43 7.74
C ALA A 30 -6.05 21.72 8.65
N ASN A 31 -4.96 22.31 8.13
CA ASN A 31 -3.79 22.65 8.93
C ASN A 31 -4.09 23.71 10.00
N ALA A 32 -5.12 24.55 9.81
CA ALA A 32 -5.55 25.51 10.83
C ALA A 32 -6.22 24.83 12.03
N ALA A 33 -6.70 23.59 11.87
CA ALA A 33 -7.37 22.83 12.91
C ALA A 33 -6.40 22.17 13.91
N VAL A 34 -5.10 22.07 13.57
CA VAL A 34 -4.06 21.43 14.37
C VAL A 34 -3.49 22.44 15.36
N VAL A 35 -3.95 22.35 16.61
CA VAL A 35 -3.69 23.35 17.66
C VAL A 35 -3.21 22.74 18.99
N ASP A 36 -3.27 21.42 19.09
CA ASP A 36 -2.83 20.64 20.25
C ASP A 36 -2.44 19.22 19.82
N PHE A 37 -1.97 18.41 20.77
CA PHE A 37 -1.60 17.01 20.52
C PHE A 37 -2.76 16.18 19.95
N CYS A 38 -3.99 16.39 20.43
CA CYS A 38 -5.14 15.58 20.04
C CYS A 38 -5.55 15.84 18.59
N THR A 39 -5.60 17.11 18.20
CA THR A 39 -5.91 17.52 16.82
C THR A 39 -4.78 17.16 15.85
N GLU A 40 -3.52 17.13 16.32
CA GLU A 40 -2.38 16.60 15.56
C GLU A 40 -2.47 15.07 15.39
N ALA A 41 -2.88 14.34 16.43
CA ALA A 41 -3.10 12.90 16.37
C ALA A 41 -4.20 12.54 15.37
N ASP A 42 -5.38 13.16 15.49
CA ASP A 42 -6.49 12.96 14.55
C ASP A 42 -6.09 13.29 13.10
N TYR A 43 -5.28 14.33 12.91
CA TYR A 43 -4.76 14.74 11.61
C TYR A 43 -3.79 13.71 11.02
N GLY A 44 -2.83 13.22 11.81
CA GLY A 44 -1.88 12.19 11.38
C GLY A 44 -2.58 10.85 11.07
N ASP A 45 -3.48 10.41 11.94
CA ASP A 45 -4.27 9.19 11.74
C ASP A 45 -5.14 9.27 10.49
N SER A 46 -5.65 10.46 10.18
CA SER A 46 -6.41 10.70 8.96
C SER A 46 -5.57 10.53 7.69
N ILE A 47 -4.32 11.03 7.69
CA ILE A 47 -3.40 10.81 6.57
C ILE A 47 -3.08 9.32 6.43
N VAL A 48 -2.82 8.61 7.54
CA VAL A 48 -2.60 7.15 7.54
C VAL A 48 -3.80 6.41 6.95
N ALA A 49 -5.02 6.79 7.35
CA ALA A 49 -6.26 6.19 6.85
C ALA A 49 -6.45 6.41 5.34
N GLU A 50 -6.17 7.62 4.83
CA GLU A 50 -6.22 7.91 3.40
C GLU A 50 -5.20 7.09 2.60
N LEU A 51 -3.95 7.03 3.06
CA LEU A 51 -2.91 6.21 2.41
C LEU A 51 -3.26 4.71 2.46
N THR A 52 -3.89 4.24 3.53
CA THR A 52 -4.36 2.86 3.64
C THR A 52 -5.48 2.58 2.62
N GLU A 53 -6.43 3.51 2.47
CA GLU A 53 -7.48 3.42 1.44
C GLU A 53 -6.91 3.40 0.02
N TRP A 54 -5.82 4.12 -0.22
CA TRP A 54 -5.09 4.08 -1.49
C TRP A 54 -4.50 2.69 -1.75
N THR A 55 -3.87 2.06 -0.76
CA THR A 55 -3.34 0.70 -0.90
C THR A 55 -4.44 -0.33 -1.18
N ALA A 56 -5.62 -0.16 -0.55
CA ALA A 56 -6.78 -1.00 -0.81
C ALA A 56 -7.32 -0.82 -2.24
N THR A 57 -7.37 0.42 -2.72
CA THR A 57 -7.78 0.75 -4.10
C THR A 57 -6.84 0.10 -5.11
N GLU A 58 -5.52 0.17 -4.89
CA GLU A 58 -4.55 -0.45 -5.78
C GLU A 58 -4.59 -1.98 -5.79
N THR A 59 -4.89 -2.58 -4.63
CA THR A 59 -5.11 -4.03 -4.53
C THR A 59 -6.34 -4.45 -5.33
N GLU A 60 -7.43 -3.68 -5.25
CA GLU A 60 -8.65 -3.92 -6.01
C GLU A 60 -8.46 -3.70 -7.52
N ASN A 61 -7.65 -2.71 -7.91
CA ASN A 61 -7.24 -2.49 -9.29
C ASN A 61 -6.49 -3.72 -9.85
N LEU A 62 -5.54 -4.26 -9.09
CA LEU A 62 -4.79 -5.45 -9.48
C LEU A 62 -5.71 -6.67 -9.62
N ARG A 63 -6.66 -6.84 -8.69
CA ARG A 63 -7.67 -7.90 -8.74
C ARG A 63 -8.51 -7.80 -10.01
N THR A 64 -9.04 -6.62 -10.32
CA THR A 64 -9.83 -6.37 -11.54
C THR A 64 -9.06 -6.76 -12.81
N LEU A 65 -7.78 -6.39 -12.90
CA LEU A 65 -6.92 -6.74 -14.03
C LEU A 65 -6.62 -8.24 -14.12
N ALA A 66 -6.44 -8.90 -12.99
CA ALA A 66 -6.20 -10.34 -12.91
C ALA A 66 -7.44 -11.15 -13.30
N ASP A 67 -8.62 -10.72 -12.83
CA ASP A 67 -9.92 -11.33 -13.15
C ASP A 67 -10.21 -11.22 -14.65
N ASP A 68 -9.97 -10.04 -15.26
CA ASP A 68 -10.04 -9.86 -16.72
C ASP A 68 -9.11 -10.86 -17.44
N ALA A 69 -7.85 -10.94 -17.03
CA ALA A 69 -6.86 -11.81 -17.67
C ALA A 69 -7.25 -13.30 -17.57
N ALA A 70 -7.72 -13.74 -16.40
CA ALA A 70 -8.19 -15.10 -16.18
C ALA A 70 -9.43 -15.42 -17.03
N MET A 71 -10.44 -14.53 -17.00
CA MET A 71 -11.68 -14.70 -17.76
C MET A 71 -11.42 -14.85 -19.26
N PHE A 72 -10.65 -13.94 -19.85
CA PHE A 72 -10.40 -13.99 -21.29
C PHE A 72 -9.44 -15.12 -21.69
N GLN A 73 -8.50 -15.51 -20.83
CA GLN A 73 -7.65 -16.68 -21.08
C GLN A 73 -8.47 -17.97 -21.11
N LEU A 74 -9.41 -18.11 -20.16
CA LEU A 74 -10.32 -19.25 -20.13
C LEU A 74 -11.22 -19.27 -21.37
N ALA A 75 -11.79 -18.12 -21.74
CA ALA A 75 -12.59 -17.98 -22.95
C ALA A 75 -11.79 -18.34 -24.22
N ALA A 76 -10.57 -17.82 -24.37
CA ALA A 76 -9.71 -18.11 -25.52
C ALA A 76 -9.43 -19.61 -25.65
N THR A 77 -9.26 -20.29 -24.51
CA THR A 77 -9.04 -21.73 -24.47
C THR A 77 -10.31 -22.48 -24.81
N ARG A 78 -11.44 -22.16 -24.18
CA ARG A 78 -12.74 -22.80 -24.45
C ARG A 78 -13.15 -22.70 -25.92
N TYR A 79 -13.00 -21.52 -26.51
CA TYR A 79 -13.43 -21.22 -27.87
C TYR A 79 -12.33 -21.47 -28.92
N ALA A 80 -11.23 -22.15 -28.58
CA ALA A 80 -10.23 -22.51 -29.57
C ALA A 80 -10.86 -23.38 -30.69
N GLY A 81 -10.71 -22.95 -31.94
CA GLY A 81 -11.30 -23.59 -33.11
C GLY A 81 -12.75 -23.18 -33.42
N HIS A 82 -13.37 -22.31 -32.62
CA HIS A 82 -14.64 -21.66 -32.95
C HIS A 82 -14.41 -20.36 -33.75
N PRO A 83 -15.41 -19.87 -34.52
CA PRO A 83 -15.33 -18.59 -35.21
C PRO A 83 -14.94 -17.42 -34.29
N GLU A 84 -15.39 -17.44 -33.04
CA GLU A 84 -15.13 -16.41 -32.02
C GLU A 84 -13.76 -16.57 -31.35
N GLY A 85 -13.07 -17.69 -31.56
CA GLY A 85 -11.84 -18.05 -30.83
C GLY A 85 -10.71 -17.04 -31.01
N LEU A 86 -10.59 -16.44 -32.20
CA LEU A 86 -9.60 -15.38 -32.44
C LEU A 86 -9.93 -14.11 -31.64
N GLY A 87 -11.20 -13.74 -31.55
CA GLY A 87 -11.67 -12.61 -30.75
C GLY A 87 -11.30 -12.78 -29.27
N PHE A 88 -11.62 -13.95 -28.69
CA PHE A 88 -11.24 -14.23 -27.30
C PHE A 88 -9.73 -14.31 -27.08
N LYS A 89 -8.97 -14.88 -28.02
CA LYS A 89 -7.49 -14.87 -27.94
C LYS A 89 -6.93 -13.44 -27.95
N THR A 90 -7.56 -12.54 -28.70
CA THR A 90 -7.18 -11.13 -28.74
C THR A 90 -7.52 -10.42 -27.43
N LEU A 91 -8.71 -10.65 -26.88
CA LEU A 91 -9.10 -10.13 -25.56
C LEU A 91 -8.15 -10.63 -24.46
N ALA A 92 -7.76 -11.91 -24.49
CA ALA A 92 -6.80 -12.47 -23.54
C ALA A 92 -5.43 -11.77 -23.62
N ALA A 93 -4.94 -11.50 -24.83
CA ALA A 93 -3.69 -10.78 -25.04
C ALA A 93 -3.76 -9.33 -24.52
N ILE A 94 -4.86 -8.62 -24.81
CA ILE A 94 -5.09 -7.25 -24.32
C ILE A 94 -5.13 -7.24 -22.79
N ALA A 95 -5.91 -8.14 -22.18
CA ALA A 95 -6.03 -8.24 -20.72
C ALA A 95 -4.66 -8.55 -20.06
N ALA A 96 -3.92 -9.52 -20.59
CA ALA A 96 -2.58 -9.86 -20.10
C ALA A 96 -1.60 -8.68 -20.20
N ASN A 97 -1.68 -7.89 -21.28
CA ASN A 97 -0.85 -6.70 -21.43
C ASN A 97 -1.22 -5.60 -20.43
N ARG A 98 -2.52 -5.35 -20.24
CA ARG A 98 -3.01 -4.39 -19.24
C ARG A 98 -2.54 -4.79 -17.84
N LEU A 99 -2.69 -6.06 -17.47
CA LEU A 99 -2.20 -6.60 -16.20
C LEU A 99 -0.68 -6.42 -16.05
N THR A 100 0.10 -6.78 -17.07
CA THR A 100 1.57 -6.70 -17.01
C THR A 100 2.05 -5.25 -16.88
N LYS A 101 1.47 -4.31 -17.64
CA LYS A 101 1.85 -2.90 -17.59
C LYS A 101 1.46 -2.24 -16.28
N GLN A 102 0.23 -2.48 -15.81
CA GLN A 102 -0.27 -1.79 -14.62
C GLN A 102 0.27 -2.40 -13.33
N SER A 103 0.49 -3.72 -13.26
CA SER A 103 1.04 -4.36 -12.05
C SER A 103 2.41 -3.81 -11.63
N GLN A 104 3.25 -3.40 -12.58
CA GLN A 104 4.56 -2.79 -12.27
C GLN A 104 4.40 -1.41 -11.63
N THR A 105 3.51 -0.58 -12.17
CA THR A 105 3.19 0.74 -11.63
C THR A 105 2.57 0.60 -10.24
N ILE A 106 1.53 -0.23 -10.12
CA ILE A 106 0.83 -0.53 -8.86
C ILE A 106 1.82 -1.01 -7.78
N LYS A 107 2.75 -1.89 -8.13
CA LYS A 107 3.76 -2.39 -7.19
C LYS A 107 4.65 -1.28 -6.64
N GLU A 108 5.12 -0.38 -7.50
CA GLU A 108 5.97 0.74 -7.04
C GLU A 108 5.16 1.75 -6.24
N ASP A 109 3.91 2.01 -6.62
CA ASP A 109 3.02 2.91 -5.90
C ASP A 109 2.67 2.36 -4.51
N LEU A 110 2.32 1.07 -4.39
CA LEU A 110 2.11 0.38 -3.11
C LEU A 110 3.33 0.47 -2.20
N LYS A 111 4.53 0.21 -2.72
CA LYS A 111 5.78 0.34 -1.96
C LYS A 111 5.96 1.75 -1.40
N ASN A 112 5.70 2.78 -2.19
CA ASN A 112 5.84 4.17 -1.77
C ASN A 112 4.76 4.57 -0.75
N GLN A 113 3.52 4.11 -0.93
CA GLN A 113 2.41 4.34 0.00
C GLN A 113 2.67 3.67 1.35
N ILE A 114 3.11 2.40 1.36
CA ILE A 114 3.46 1.66 2.58
C ILE A 114 4.62 2.34 3.32
N ALA A 115 5.67 2.76 2.60
CA ALA A 115 6.79 3.47 3.21
C ALA A 115 6.35 4.81 3.85
N ALA A 116 5.41 5.53 3.23
CA ALA A 116 4.84 6.75 3.80
C ALA A 116 4.00 6.47 5.06
N ILE A 117 3.19 5.40 5.06
CA ILE A 117 2.45 4.92 6.23
C ILE A 117 3.43 4.61 7.37
N GLU A 118 4.48 3.84 7.12
CA GLU A 118 5.46 3.46 8.15
C GLU A 118 6.15 4.67 8.79
N ILE A 119 6.65 5.60 7.98
CA ILE A 119 7.35 6.78 8.46
C ILE A 119 6.40 7.71 9.22
N LEU A 120 5.19 7.91 8.72
CA LEU A 120 4.19 8.73 9.40
C LEU A 120 3.73 8.08 10.70
N SER A 121 3.40 6.80 10.73
CA SER A 121 3.02 6.08 11.95
C SER A 121 4.14 6.11 13.00
N ARG A 122 5.40 5.95 12.57
CA ARG A 122 6.56 6.11 13.47
C ARG A 122 6.63 7.52 14.05
N ARG A 123 6.51 8.55 13.20
CA ARG A 123 6.46 9.95 13.64
C ARG A 123 5.35 10.21 14.65
N MET A 124 4.15 9.68 14.41
CA MET A 124 3.02 9.84 15.33
C MET A 124 3.26 9.12 16.66
N ALA A 125 3.89 7.94 16.65
CA ALA A 125 4.26 7.22 17.87
C ALA A 125 5.35 7.95 18.67
N GLU A 126 6.33 8.57 18.01
CA GLU A 126 7.34 9.41 18.63
C GLU A 126 6.68 10.61 19.34
N LEU A 127 5.76 11.31 18.66
CA LEU A 127 5.02 12.43 19.23
C LEU A 127 4.15 12.01 20.42
N ALA A 128 3.47 10.86 20.34
CA ALA A 128 2.69 10.31 21.45
C ALA A 128 3.55 9.97 22.66
N THR A 129 4.73 9.38 22.43
CA THR A 129 5.69 9.05 23.49
C THR A 129 6.23 10.32 24.17
N LEU A 130 6.54 11.35 23.40
CA LEU A 130 6.99 12.63 23.93
C LEU A 130 5.88 13.35 24.69
N HIS A 131 4.63 13.30 24.21
CA HIS A 131 3.48 13.84 24.94
C HIS A 131 3.25 13.12 26.27
N ALA A 132 3.36 11.79 26.30
CA ALA A 132 3.29 10.98 27.52
C ALA A 132 4.39 11.34 28.53
N ALA A 133 5.61 11.58 28.03
CA ALA A 133 6.75 12.02 28.83
C ALA A 133 6.59 13.47 29.32
N GLU A 134 6.07 14.39 28.50
CA GLU A 134 5.84 15.79 28.88
C GLU A 134 4.78 15.92 29.97
N THR A 135 3.74 15.08 29.90
CA THR A 135 2.59 15.10 30.82
C THR A 135 2.76 14.16 32.02
N ALA A 136 3.93 13.57 32.21
CA ALA A 136 4.20 12.64 33.31
C ALA A 136 4.00 13.32 34.67
N THR A 137 3.55 12.58 35.67
CA THR A 137 3.51 13.05 37.04
C THR A 137 4.86 12.80 37.73
N VAL A 138 5.28 13.75 38.57
CA VAL A 138 6.45 13.59 39.45
C VAL A 138 5.92 13.34 40.85
N THR A 139 6.42 12.31 41.50
CA THR A 139 6.05 11.97 42.87
C THR A 139 7.32 11.82 43.69
N THR A 140 7.54 12.75 44.61
CA THR A 140 8.61 12.68 45.60
C THR A 140 8.23 11.65 46.65
N GLY A 141 9.21 10.87 47.11
CA GLY A 141 9.03 9.89 48.18
C GLY A 141 8.55 10.53 49.49
N THR A 142 7.94 9.72 50.35
CA THR A 142 7.43 10.17 51.65
C THR A 142 8.47 10.06 52.77
N SER A 143 9.68 9.62 52.47
CA SER A 143 10.78 9.47 53.43
C SER A 143 12.11 9.85 52.78
N GLY A 144 13.07 10.30 53.60
CA GLY A 144 14.47 10.41 53.20
C GLY A 144 15.20 9.09 53.40
N LYS A 145 16.53 9.10 53.27
CA LYS A 145 17.41 8.03 53.73
C LYS A 145 18.79 8.60 54.03
N ALA A 146 19.14 8.66 55.32
CA ALA A 146 20.49 8.98 55.75
C ALA A 146 21.46 7.86 55.31
N THR A 147 22.55 8.23 54.65
CA THR A 147 23.54 7.27 54.14
C THR A 147 24.95 7.83 54.18
N THR A 148 25.93 6.93 54.25
CA THR A 148 27.36 7.21 54.11
C THR A 148 27.95 6.59 52.84
N ALA A 149 27.12 5.93 52.00
CA ALA A 149 27.54 5.26 50.77
C ALA A 149 28.01 6.26 49.70
N SER A 150 29.19 6.01 49.11
CA SER A 150 29.84 6.87 48.11
C SER A 150 28.90 7.35 46.99
N HIS A 151 28.95 8.63 46.64
CA HIS A 151 28.15 9.24 45.57
C HIS A 151 29.04 10.04 44.59
N PRO A 152 28.69 10.17 43.29
CA PRO A 152 29.51 10.83 42.26
C PRO A 152 29.59 12.37 42.30
N ILE A 153 28.99 13.04 43.29
CA ILE A 153 29.13 14.51 43.43
C ILE A 153 30.49 14.77 44.09
N ALA A 154 31.24 15.82 43.74
CA ALA A 154 32.54 16.09 44.37
C ALA A 154 32.37 16.33 45.88
N GLU A 155 33.03 15.54 46.73
CA GLU A 155 32.85 15.60 48.18
C GLU A 155 34.14 15.85 48.94
N ALA A 156 34.01 16.52 50.09
CA ALA A 156 35.03 16.48 51.14
C ALA A 156 34.94 15.14 51.89
N GLU A 157 36.06 14.68 52.46
CA GLU A 157 36.09 13.50 53.33
C GLU A 157 35.05 13.62 54.47
N ALA A 158 34.36 12.51 54.78
CA ALA A 158 33.33 12.40 55.83
C ALA A 158 32.00 13.15 55.61
N SER A 159 31.63 13.46 54.36
CA SER A 159 30.32 14.03 54.03
C SER A 159 29.14 13.12 54.45
N LYS A 160 28.10 13.71 55.05
CA LYS A 160 26.83 13.03 55.37
C LYS A 160 25.83 13.26 54.23
N ARG A 161 24.98 12.27 53.95
CA ARG A 161 24.05 12.32 52.81
C ARG A 161 22.63 12.01 53.23
N CYS A 162 21.71 12.69 52.57
CA CYS A 162 20.29 12.36 52.57
C CYS A 162 19.88 11.97 51.16
N GLU A 163 19.58 10.70 50.94
CA GLU A 163 18.99 10.20 49.70
C GLU A 163 17.49 10.46 49.72
N ILE A 164 16.96 11.03 48.64
CA ILE A 164 15.52 11.23 48.45
C ILE A 164 15.17 10.62 47.11
N THR A 165 14.26 9.65 47.13
CA THR A 165 13.80 8.96 45.93
C THR A 165 12.61 9.71 45.34
N THR A 166 12.69 10.05 44.06
CA THR A 166 11.58 10.62 43.30
C THR A 166 11.30 9.73 42.09
N THR A 167 10.03 9.45 41.82
CA THR A 167 9.59 8.67 40.67
C THR A 167 8.87 9.57 39.67
N THR A 168 9.16 9.38 38.38
CA THR A 168 8.41 10.00 37.29
C THR A 168 7.59 8.95 36.56
N THR A 169 6.28 9.16 36.47
CA THR A 169 5.36 8.20 35.82
C THR A 169 4.73 8.83 34.59
N ALA A 170 5.12 8.36 33.41
CA ALA A 170 4.53 8.79 32.14
C ALA A 170 3.03 8.47 32.11
N LYS A 171 2.23 9.41 31.58
CA LYS A 171 0.81 9.14 31.36
C LYS A 171 0.67 8.14 30.22
N LYS A 172 -0.15 7.11 30.43
CA LYS A 172 -0.44 6.10 29.40
C LYS A 172 -1.59 6.50 28.48
N THR A 173 -2.44 7.42 28.93
CA THR A 173 -3.60 7.91 28.20
C THR A 173 -3.77 9.41 28.40
N THR A 174 -4.35 10.06 27.41
CA THR A 174 -4.79 11.46 27.47
C THR A 174 -6.20 11.53 26.92
N THR A 175 -7.04 12.39 27.49
CA THR A 175 -8.41 12.55 27.03
C THR A 175 -8.45 13.60 25.93
N CYS A 176 -8.71 13.16 24.70
CA CYS A 176 -8.98 14.03 23.58
C CYS A 176 -10.48 14.32 23.51
N GLN A 177 -10.88 15.54 23.86
CA GLN A 177 -12.28 15.94 23.79
C GLN A 177 -12.68 16.18 22.33
N PRO A 178 -13.86 15.72 21.89
CA PRO A 178 -14.34 16.01 20.55
C PRO A 178 -14.50 17.52 20.38
N LYS A 179 -14.00 18.05 19.26
CA LYS A 179 -14.16 19.46 18.92
C LYS A 179 -15.65 19.81 18.81
N GLY A 180 -16.03 20.99 19.29
CA GLY A 180 -17.35 21.57 19.00
C GLY A 180 -17.52 21.79 17.49
N SER A 181 -18.77 21.81 17.02
CA SER A 181 -19.15 21.80 15.59
C SER A 181 -18.76 23.04 14.77
N SER A 182 -18.09 24.05 15.35
CA SER A 182 -17.78 25.33 14.69
C SER A 182 -16.35 25.47 14.16
N GLY A 183 -15.47 24.50 14.40
CA GLY A 183 -14.07 24.53 13.94
C GLY A 183 -13.83 23.70 12.67
N ALA A 184 -12.77 24.03 11.93
CA ALA A 184 -12.26 23.14 10.88
C ALA A 184 -11.92 21.77 11.49
N ASP A 185 -12.30 20.69 10.79
CA ASP A 185 -12.03 19.30 11.18
C ASP A 185 -10.61 18.93 10.70
N PRO A 186 -9.67 18.54 11.60
CA PRO A 186 -8.34 18.08 11.18
C PRO A 186 -8.41 16.89 10.21
N ARG A 187 -9.47 16.07 10.28
CA ARG A 187 -9.67 14.91 9.41
C ARG A 187 -10.01 15.27 7.97
N ALA A 188 -10.37 16.53 7.69
CA ALA A 188 -10.57 17.01 6.33
C ALA A 188 -9.29 16.95 5.47
N ILE A 189 -8.11 16.77 6.10
CA ILE A 189 -6.84 16.59 5.38
C ILE A 189 -6.89 15.42 4.40
N ARG A 190 -7.68 14.37 4.66
CA ARG A 190 -7.83 13.20 3.75
C ARG A 190 -8.12 13.60 2.31
N GLN A 191 -9.01 14.58 2.15
CA GLN A 191 -9.43 15.07 0.83
C GLN A 191 -8.52 16.19 0.29
N GLN A 192 -7.78 16.86 1.18
CA GLN A 192 -6.97 18.05 0.84
C GLN A 192 -5.49 17.72 0.60
N LEU A 193 -5.04 16.52 0.97
CA LEU A 193 -3.67 16.08 0.79
C LEU A 193 -3.39 15.82 -0.70
N GLN A 194 -2.51 16.62 -1.27
CA GLN A 194 -2.11 16.57 -2.67
C GLN A 194 -0.59 16.78 -2.77
N GLN A 195 -0.05 16.52 -3.96
CA GLN A 195 1.36 16.82 -4.23
C GLN A 195 1.65 18.32 -3.98
N GLY A 196 2.65 18.62 -3.14
CA GLY A 196 3.00 20.01 -2.81
C GLY A 196 2.14 20.64 -1.72
N SER A 197 1.32 19.85 -1.01
CA SER A 197 0.66 20.28 0.22
C SER A 197 1.65 20.45 1.38
N GLU A 198 1.40 21.44 2.23
CA GLU A 198 2.02 21.52 3.55
C GLU A 198 1.29 20.63 4.55
N VAL A 199 2.05 19.97 5.43
CA VAL A 199 1.54 19.04 6.44
C VAL A 199 1.87 19.60 7.83
N ALA A 200 0.86 19.63 8.71
CA ALA A 200 0.92 20.30 10.01
C ALA A 200 1.36 19.35 11.16
N ILE A 201 2.48 18.65 11.00
CA ILE A 201 3.00 17.68 11.98
C ILE A 201 4.34 18.18 12.54
N ARG A 202 4.46 18.29 13.87
CA ARG A 202 5.63 18.79 14.59
C ARG A 202 6.82 17.84 14.56
N GLU A 203 8.02 18.40 14.70
CA GLU A 203 9.28 17.66 14.80
C GLU A 203 9.57 17.17 16.23
N PRO A 204 9.64 15.85 16.49
CA PRO A 204 9.88 15.25 17.80
C PRO A 204 11.12 15.79 18.49
N ALA A 205 12.21 16.01 17.75
CA ALA A 205 13.45 16.55 18.32
C ALA A 205 13.26 17.93 18.98
N THR A 206 12.31 18.73 18.50
CA THR A 206 12.00 20.06 19.06
C THR A 206 11.23 20.00 20.38
N LEU A 207 10.70 18.83 20.76
CA LEU A 207 9.88 18.65 21.96
C LEU A 207 10.69 18.15 23.17
N LEU A 208 12.01 18.06 23.04
CA LEU A 208 12.94 17.67 24.12
C LEU A 208 13.18 18.83 25.11
N THR A 209 12.11 19.40 25.66
CA THR A 209 12.14 20.66 26.40
C THR A 209 11.70 20.54 27.85
N ARG A 210 11.43 19.31 28.33
CA ARG A 210 10.95 19.09 29.70
C ARG A 210 11.98 19.52 30.74
N LYS A 211 11.58 20.45 31.61
CA LYS A 211 12.38 20.93 32.73
C LYS A 211 11.82 20.40 34.06
N TYR A 212 12.73 19.99 34.93
CA TYR A 212 12.43 19.67 36.32
C TYR A 212 13.09 20.72 37.21
N GLU A 213 12.41 21.08 38.29
CA GLU A 213 12.94 21.94 39.33
C GLU A 213 13.19 21.10 40.57
N LEU A 214 14.42 21.12 41.07
CA LEU A 214 14.75 20.58 42.37
C LEU A 214 14.60 21.68 43.40
N LEU A 215 13.61 21.54 44.28
CA LEU A 215 13.44 22.41 45.43
C LEU A 215 14.16 21.78 46.62
N VAL A 216 15.08 22.53 47.22
CA VAL A 216 15.79 22.13 48.44
C VAL A 216 15.43 23.10 49.55
N GLY A 217 14.86 22.57 50.63
CA GLY A 217 14.59 23.30 51.86
C GLY A 217 15.65 22.97 52.90
N VAL A 218 16.23 23.99 53.53
CA VAL A 218 17.15 23.82 54.66
C VAL A 218 16.68 24.68 55.82
N LYS A 219 16.69 24.10 57.02
CA LYS A 219 16.43 24.77 58.29
C LYS A 219 17.62 24.53 59.22
N GLY A 220 18.03 25.54 59.99
CA GLY A 220 19.09 25.41 60.99
C GLY A 220 20.49 25.30 60.40
N THR A 221 21.43 24.78 61.20
CA THR A 221 22.83 24.57 60.82
C THR A 221 23.16 23.09 60.93
N LEU A 222 23.43 22.45 59.81
CA LEU A 222 23.82 21.03 59.77
C LEU A 222 25.27 20.87 60.21
N SER A 223 25.49 20.06 61.23
CA SER A 223 26.82 19.74 61.75
C SER A 223 27.40 18.47 61.10
N SER A 224 28.73 18.42 60.98
CA SER A 224 29.46 17.24 60.51
C SER A 224 29.72 16.20 61.61
N GLY A 225 29.49 16.56 62.88
CA GLY A 225 29.81 15.74 64.06
C GLY A 225 28.76 14.69 64.45
N GLY A 226 27.51 14.81 63.97
CA GLY A 226 26.38 13.94 64.35
C GLY A 226 26.08 12.79 63.38
N THR A 227 25.37 11.76 63.86
CA THR A 227 24.67 10.78 63.00
C THR A 227 23.39 11.41 62.47
N TRP A 228 23.24 11.50 61.14
CA TRP A 228 21.99 11.96 60.54
C TRP A 228 20.90 10.91 60.71
N ALA A 229 19.69 11.35 61.05
CA ALA A 229 18.50 10.52 61.08
C ALA A 229 17.56 10.85 59.90
N THR A 230 16.69 9.90 59.60
CA THR A 230 15.80 9.90 58.44
C THR A 230 14.37 10.21 58.85
N PHE A 231 13.67 11.10 58.15
CA PHE A 231 12.22 11.24 58.32
C PHE A 231 11.46 10.09 57.65
N ASN A 232 10.40 9.61 58.31
CA ASN A 232 9.48 8.61 57.76
C ASN A 232 8.24 9.23 57.09
N ASP A 233 8.00 10.52 57.32
CA ASP A 233 6.84 11.28 56.87
C ASP A 233 7.19 12.44 55.91
N ALA A 234 8.48 12.66 55.63
CA ALA A 234 8.93 13.67 54.70
C ALA A 234 10.21 13.25 53.93
N PRO A 235 10.42 13.76 52.70
CA PRO A 235 11.61 13.50 51.90
C PRO A 235 12.80 14.32 52.42
N GLY A 236 13.38 13.90 53.54
CA GLY A 236 14.47 14.63 54.16
C GLY A 236 15.17 13.91 55.30
N CYS A 237 16.16 14.58 55.86
CA CYS A 237 16.95 14.12 56.98
C CYS A 237 17.20 15.25 57.98
N THR A 238 17.49 14.87 59.22
CA THR A 238 17.91 15.76 60.32
C THR A 238 19.33 15.38 60.74
N ASP A 239 20.10 16.32 61.28
CA ASP A 239 21.41 16.02 61.87
C ASP A 239 21.32 15.52 63.33
N ASP A 240 20.09 15.43 63.86
CA ASP A 240 19.78 14.82 65.15
C ASP A 240 19.91 13.29 65.09
N SER A 241 20.33 12.67 66.20
CA SER A 241 20.53 11.21 66.30
C SER A 241 19.24 10.39 66.18
N SER A 242 18.08 11.04 66.21
CA SER A 242 16.75 10.45 66.06
C SER A 242 15.83 11.46 65.39
N ALA A 243 15.08 11.03 64.38
CA ALA A 243 14.11 11.90 63.71
C ALA A 243 12.74 11.83 64.41
N GLY A 244 12.24 12.98 64.87
CA GLY A 244 10.85 13.19 65.25
C GLY A 244 10.01 13.72 64.07
N ASN A 245 8.91 14.42 64.38
CA ASN A 245 8.12 15.10 63.35
C ASN A 245 8.92 16.27 62.77
N ILE A 246 8.95 16.40 61.44
CA ILE A 246 9.69 17.44 60.71
C ILE A 246 9.57 18.87 61.27
N GLY A 247 8.38 19.27 61.75
CA GLY A 247 8.14 20.61 62.28
C GLY A 247 8.88 20.92 63.59
N ALA A 248 9.26 19.89 64.35
CA ALA A 248 9.89 20.01 65.67
C ALA A 248 11.42 20.02 65.62
N GLU A 249 12.02 19.59 64.50
CA GLU A 249 13.46 19.44 64.35
C GLU A 249 14.17 20.79 64.14
N THR A 250 15.39 20.91 64.69
CA THR A 250 16.15 22.18 64.67
C THR A 250 16.93 22.34 63.37
N ASN A 251 17.56 21.27 62.89
CA ASN A 251 18.35 21.28 61.67
C ASN A 251 17.85 20.22 60.69
N VAL A 252 17.36 20.67 59.54
CA VAL A 252 16.68 19.79 58.58
C VAL A 252 17.12 20.12 57.16
N VAL A 253 17.29 19.07 56.36
CA VAL A 253 17.35 19.17 54.90
C VAL A 253 16.22 18.36 54.28
N LEU A 254 15.51 18.97 53.33
CA LEU A 254 14.44 18.35 52.55
C LEU A 254 14.68 18.65 51.09
N ALA A 255 14.26 17.74 50.22
CA ALA A 255 14.21 18.03 48.80
C ALA A 255 12.94 17.46 48.16
N SER A 256 12.48 18.12 47.12
CA SER A 256 11.40 17.65 46.28
C SER A 256 11.73 17.97 44.83
N LEU A 257 11.40 17.05 43.93
CA LEU A 257 11.47 17.30 42.50
C LEU A 257 10.07 17.64 42.01
N GLN A 258 9.94 18.74 41.26
CA GLN A 258 8.68 19.11 40.62
C GLN A 258 8.89 19.36 39.13
N THR A 259 7.80 19.33 38.37
CA THR A 259 7.81 19.84 36.99
C THR A 259 7.86 21.35 37.03
N ALA A 260 8.71 21.97 36.21
CA ALA A 260 8.67 23.42 36.03
C ALA A 260 7.25 23.88 35.63
N GLY A 261 6.80 25.02 36.15
CA GLY A 261 5.44 25.51 35.97
C GLY A 261 5.10 25.89 34.51
N GLU A 262 6.10 26.23 33.71
CA GLU A 262 5.93 26.58 32.30
C GLU A 262 6.03 25.36 31.39
N ARG A 263 4.91 25.01 30.74
CA ARG A 263 4.92 24.13 29.58
C ARG A 263 5.09 24.96 28.32
N PRO A 264 5.90 24.52 27.35
CA PRO A 264 5.94 25.17 26.05
C PRO A 264 4.54 25.17 25.43
N SER A 265 4.17 26.29 24.80
CA SER A 265 2.93 26.34 24.02
C SER A 265 3.05 25.41 22.80
N PHE A 266 1.93 24.82 22.42
CA PHE A 266 1.87 24.03 21.19
C PHE A 266 2.22 24.92 19.99
N THR A 267 3.24 24.50 19.22
CA THR A 267 3.63 25.15 17.97
C THR A 267 3.47 24.15 16.84
N LYS A 268 2.53 24.37 15.93
CA LYS A 268 2.29 23.47 14.80
C LYS A 268 3.53 23.31 13.92
N GLY A 269 3.76 22.10 13.41
CA GLY A 269 4.79 21.86 12.41
C GLY A 269 4.41 22.39 11.03
N ARG A 270 5.38 22.41 10.12
CA ARG A 270 5.18 22.78 8.72
C ARG A 270 6.14 21.97 7.84
N ILE A 271 5.63 20.90 7.26
CA ILE A 271 6.39 20.00 6.38
C ILE A 271 5.92 20.18 4.95
N ASP A 272 6.84 20.42 4.02
CA ASP A 272 6.54 20.61 2.61
C ASP A 272 6.63 19.28 1.82
N THR A 273 5.51 18.79 1.30
CA THR A 273 5.48 17.55 0.51
C THR A 273 5.90 17.74 -0.95
N ALA A 274 6.19 18.97 -1.41
CA ALA A 274 6.91 19.18 -2.67
C ALA A 274 8.35 18.63 -2.59
N GLY A 275 8.80 18.31 -1.38
CA GLY A 275 10.12 17.81 -1.05
C GLY A 275 11.07 18.95 -0.70
N PRO A 276 12.19 18.62 -0.04
CA PRO A 276 13.20 19.62 0.25
C PRO A 276 13.88 20.05 -1.06
N THR A 277 14.27 21.32 -1.16
CA THR A 277 15.13 21.85 -2.22
C THR A 277 16.53 21.20 -2.22
N GLN A 278 16.85 20.47 -1.16
CA GLN A 278 18.02 19.61 -1.02
C GLN A 278 17.57 18.16 -0.89
N THR A 279 18.34 17.24 -1.49
CA THR A 279 18.20 15.82 -1.23
C THR A 279 18.20 15.58 0.27
N ALA A 280 17.29 14.75 0.77
CA ALA A 280 17.40 14.26 2.13
C ALA A 280 18.85 13.82 2.34
N PRO A 281 19.55 14.27 3.41
CA PRO A 281 20.83 13.69 3.74
C PRO A 281 20.60 12.18 3.74
N ALA A 282 21.22 11.47 2.78
CA ALA A 282 21.18 10.02 2.72
C ALA A 282 21.46 9.60 4.14
N ALA A 283 20.47 8.96 4.79
CA ALA A 283 20.38 8.82 6.24
C ALA A 283 21.79 8.72 6.76
N THR A 284 22.36 9.81 7.30
CA THR A 284 23.79 9.84 7.58
C THR A 284 23.97 8.62 8.44
N GLU A 285 24.64 7.60 7.91
CA GLU A 285 24.81 6.36 8.61
C GLU A 285 25.67 6.77 9.77
N SER A 286 24.97 7.07 10.86
CA SER A 286 25.43 7.11 12.21
C SER A 286 26.09 5.74 12.34
N GLY A 287 27.40 5.68 12.05
CA GLY A 287 28.00 4.47 11.44
C GLY A 287 27.66 3.21 12.23
N ALA A 288 27.29 2.11 11.54
CA ALA A 288 26.90 0.75 11.98
C ALA A 288 26.21 0.56 13.38
N ASN A 289 26.75 1.17 14.42
CA ASN A 289 26.42 1.11 15.84
C ASN A 289 25.56 2.27 16.36
N GLN A 290 25.28 3.32 15.59
CA GLN A 290 24.36 4.38 16.03
C GLN A 290 22.97 4.16 15.43
N ARG A 291 21.93 4.48 16.21
CA ARG A 291 20.53 4.33 15.82
C ARG A 291 19.84 5.67 15.93
N ARG A 292 19.11 6.06 14.88
CA ARG A 292 18.29 7.27 14.87
C ARG A 292 17.08 7.06 15.77
N LEU A 293 16.85 8.01 16.68
CA LEU A 293 15.75 7.94 17.66
C LEU A 293 14.48 8.66 17.19
N PHE A 294 14.61 9.66 16.32
CA PHE A 294 13.50 10.47 15.85
C PHE A 294 13.49 10.58 14.33
N THR A 295 12.29 10.48 13.78
CA THR A 295 11.99 10.76 12.38
C THR A 295 12.17 12.25 12.13
N THR A 296 12.87 12.61 11.06
CA THR A 296 13.12 13.99 10.63
C THR A 296 12.02 14.50 9.70
N ASP A 297 11.86 15.82 9.60
CA ASP A 297 10.93 16.44 8.64
C ASP A 297 11.26 16.06 7.19
N CYS A 298 12.56 15.88 6.90
CA CYS A 298 13.03 15.53 5.58
C CYS A 298 12.66 14.09 5.18
N GLU A 299 12.73 13.14 6.11
CA GLU A 299 12.31 11.76 5.88
C GLU A 299 10.80 11.69 5.62
N LEU A 300 10.01 12.37 6.46
CA LEU A 300 8.56 12.41 6.30
C LEU A 300 8.15 13.12 5.00
N ALA A 301 8.78 14.26 4.67
CA ALA A 301 8.53 14.96 3.41
C ALA A 301 8.85 14.09 2.19
N ALA A 302 9.98 13.37 2.20
CA ALA A 302 10.38 12.51 1.10
C ALA A 302 9.42 11.33 0.92
N ALA A 303 9.01 10.69 2.02
CA ALA A 303 8.08 9.56 1.99
C ALA A 303 6.70 10.00 1.48
N LEU A 304 6.15 11.10 2.01
CA LEU A 304 4.88 11.65 1.54
C LEU A 304 4.96 12.10 0.08
N LYS A 305 6.05 12.76 -0.35
CA LYS A 305 6.24 13.13 -1.76
C LYS A 305 6.18 11.91 -2.68
N ALA A 306 6.82 10.81 -2.30
CA ALA A 306 6.83 9.59 -3.09
C ALA A 306 5.42 9.00 -3.21
N ALA A 307 4.68 8.91 -2.10
CA ALA A 307 3.30 8.42 -2.10
C ALA A 307 2.33 9.34 -2.85
N LEU A 308 2.50 10.66 -2.74
CA LEU A 308 1.62 11.66 -3.36
C LEU A 308 1.86 11.88 -4.85
N LYS A 309 2.90 11.27 -5.42
CA LYS A 309 3.20 11.37 -6.85
C LYS A 309 2.07 10.78 -7.70
N HIS A 310 1.43 9.71 -7.22
CA HIS A 310 0.31 9.08 -7.89
C HIS A 310 -0.76 8.74 -6.86
N LYS A 311 -1.85 9.53 -6.86
CA LYS A 311 -3.06 9.14 -6.16
C LYS A 311 -3.76 8.05 -7.01
N PRO A 312 -4.11 6.89 -6.44
CA PRO A 312 -4.78 5.85 -7.19
C PRO A 312 -6.14 6.33 -7.71
N GLY A 313 -6.43 5.95 -8.94
CA GLY A 313 -7.77 6.01 -9.52
C GLY A 313 -8.30 4.60 -9.75
N PRO A 314 -9.62 4.42 -9.88
CA PRO A 314 -10.19 3.14 -10.22
C PRO A 314 -9.73 2.72 -11.61
N VAL A 315 -9.27 1.47 -11.74
CA VAL A 315 -8.97 0.84 -13.02
C VAL A 315 -10.23 0.16 -13.54
N PRO A 316 -10.77 0.61 -14.68
CA PRO A 316 -12.00 0.01 -15.23
C PRO A 316 -11.75 -1.41 -15.75
N ALA A 317 -12.78 -2.25 -15.73
CA ALA A 317 -12.72 -3.57 -16.36
C ALA A 317 -12.54 -3.46 -17.88
N LEU A 318 -11.99 -4.49 -18.54
CA LEU A 318 -11.77 -4.47 -19.99
C LEU A 318 -13.09 -4.27 -20.73
N SER A 319 -14.19 -4.81 -20.20
CA SER A 319 -15.54 -4.65 -20.74
C SER A 319 -15.99 -3.20 -20.85
N GLU A 320 -15.45 -2.30 -20.01
CA GLU A 320 -15.79 -0.88 -19.97
C GLU A 320 -14.93 -0.04 -20.91
N VAL A 321 -13.72 -0.52 -21.24
CA VAL A 321 -12.74 0.23 -22.05
C VAL A 321 -12.42 -0.43 -23.38
N ILE A 322 -13.02 -1.56 -23.73
CA ILE A 322 -12.66 -2.33 -24.93
C ILE A 322 -12.69 -1.49 -26.21
N GLU A 323 -13.68 -0.60 -26.36
CA GLU A 323 -13.81 0.28 -27.52
C GLU A 323 -12.58 1.20 -27.71
N THR A 324 -11.96 1.64 -26.61
CA THR A 324 -10.81 2.54 -26.64
C THR A 324 -9.49 1.79 -26.74
N VAL A 325 -9.42 0.57 -26.21
CA VAL A 325 -8.16 -0.20 -26.15
C VAL A 325 -8.00 -1.22 -27.27
N ILE A 326 -9.06 -1.58 -28.01
CA ILE A 326 -8.97 -2.58 -29.09
C ILE A 326 -8.04 -2.15 -30.23
N GLY A 327 -7.89 -0.84 -30.46
CA GLY A 327 -6.93 -0.32 -31.45
C GLY A 327 -5.47 -0.31 -30.98
N GLN A 328 -5.18 -0.70 -29.74
CA GLN A 328 -3.82 -0.69 -29.19
C GLN A 328 -2.99 -1.89 -29.66
N LEU A 329 -1.74 -1.97 -29.20
CA LEU A 329 -0.69 -2.87 -29.68
C LEU A 329 -1.16 -4.32 -29.90
N GLU A 330 -1.88 -4.90 -28.94
CA GLU A 330 -2.30 -6.30 -28.97
C GLU A 330 -3.43 -6.53 -29.97
N GLY A 331 -4.38 -5.61 -30.06
CA GLY A 331 -5.42 -5.66 -31.09
C GLY A 331 -4.86 -5.44 -32.50
N GLN A 332 -3.89 -4.53 -32.65
CA GLN A 332 -3.12 -4.38 -33.90
C GLN A 332 -2.38 -5.67 -34.26
N ALA A 333 -1.72 -6.32 -33.29
CA ALA A 333 -0.99 -7.56 -33.52
C ALA A 333 -1.91 -8.69 -33.99
N ALA A 334 -3.09 -8.82 -33.38
CA ALA A 334 -4.10 -9.79 -33.82
C ALA A 334 -4.58 -9.50 -35.25
N ALA A 335 -4.92 -8.24 -35.54
CA ALA A 335 -5.37 -7.83 -36.86
C ALA A 335 -4.29 -8.04 -37.94
N ARG A 336 -3.04 -7.71 -37.65
CA ARG A 336 -1.88 -7.99 -38.52
C ARG A 336 -1.73 -9.49 -38.78
N GLY A 337 -1.90 -10.33 -37.75
CA GLY A 337 -1.90 -11.78 -37.88
C GLY A 337 -2.93 -12.29 -38.89
N VAL A 338 -4.16 -11.73 -38.87
CA VAL A 338 -5.21 -12.07 -39.84
C VAL A 338 -4.86 -11.63 -41.26
N LEU A 339 -4.34 -10.41 -41.43
CA LEU A 339 -3.91 -9.93 -42.75
C LEU A 339 -2.83 -10.83 -43.34
N LEU A 340 -1.80 -11.17 -42.56
CA LEU A 340 -0.71 -12.03 -43.00
C LEU A 340 -1.20 -13.45 -43.35
N ALA A 341 -2.09 -14.02 -42.52
CA ALA A 341 -2.67 -15.34 -42.78
C ALA A 341 -3.53 -15.38 -44.05
N THR A 342 -4.06 -14.22 -44.48
CA THR A 342 -4.85 -14.08 -45.72
C THR A 342 -4.05 -13.56 -46.91
N GLY A 343 -2.71 -13.49 -46.79
CA GLY A 343 -1.82 -13.03 -47.86
C GLY A 343 -1.89 -11.52 -48.14
N LYS A 344 -2.49 -10.73 -47.23
CA LYS A 344 -2.60 -9.27 -47.35
C LYS A 344 -1.43 -8.58 -46.64
N ALA A 345 -1.02 -7.43 -47.18
CA ALA A 345 -0.03 -6.57 -46.55
C ALA A 345 -0.55 -6.04 -45.19
N ALA A 346 0.35 -5.93 -44.21
CA ALA A 346 0.07 -5.55 -42.83
C ALA A 346 0.96 -4.38 -42.36
N ASP A 347 1.36 -3.51 -43.29
CA ASP A 347 2.32 -2.42 -43.11
C ASP A 347 1.71 -1.18 -42.44
N LYS A 348 0.38 -1.01 -42.52
CA LYS A 348 -0.34 0.13 -41.94
C LYS A 348 -0.93 -0.20 -40.58
N SER A 349 -0.95 0.79 -39.68
CA SER A 349 -1.75 0.72 -38.46
C SER A 349 -3.23 0.82 -38.83
N LEU A 350 -4.06 0.00 -38.20
CA LEU A 350 -5.50 -0.01 -38.40
C LEU A 350 -6.19 0.88 -37.38
N SER A 351 -7.37 1.38 -37.70
CA SER A 351 -8.29 1.99 -36.74
C SER A 351 -8.93 0.94 -35.83
N ALA A 352 -9.53 1.37 -34.71
CA ALA A 352 -10.26 0.47 -33.81
C ALA A 352 -11.41 -0.25 -34.51
N ASP A 353 -12.13 0.42 -35.42
CA ASP A 353 -13.18 -0.17 -36.24
C ASP A 353 -12.65 -1.26 -37.17
N GLU A 354 -11.51 -1.02 -37.83
CA GLU A 354 -10.88 -1.99 -38.72
C GLU A 354 -10.36 -3.21 -37.94
N VAL A 355 -9.77 -3.01 -36.76
CA VAL A 355 -9.37 -4.12 -35.88
C VAL A 355 -10.60 -4.93 -35.46
N ALA A 356 -11.66 -4.27 -34.98
CA ALA A 356 -12.88 -4.94 -34.55
C ALA A 356 -13.52 -5.75 -35.69
N GLN A 357 -13.62 -5.17 -36.88
CA GLN A 357 -14.18 -5.84 -38.05
C GLN A 357 -13.33 -7.04 -38.49
N LEU A 358 -12.00 -6.91 -38.46
CA LEU A 358 -11.12 -7.97 -38.93
C LEU A 358 -10.98 -9.14 -37.95
N VAL A 359 -10.96 -8.85 -36.65
CA VAL A 359 -10.68 -9.83 -35.60
C VAL A 359 -11.96 -10.43 -35.01
N PHE A 360 -13.01 -9.61 -34.86
CA PHE A 360 -14.26 -9.99 -34.19
C PHE A 360 -15.46 -10.07 -35.15
N ASN A 361 -15.31 -9.61 -36.39
CA ASN A 361 -16.39 -9.50 -37.38
C ASN A 361 -17.61 -8.69 -36.88
N VAL A 362 -17.35 -7.69 -36.02
CA VAL A 362 -18.36 -6.81 -35.43
C VAL A 362 -17.80 -5.39 -35.31
N LYS A 363 -18.67 -4.42 -35.01
CA LYS A 363 -18.26 -3.06 -34.64
C LYS A 363 -17.70 -3.03 -33.20
N PRO A 364 -16.80 -2.09 -32.85
CA PRO A 364 -16.23 -2.00 -31.50
C PRO A 364 -17.28 -2.03 -30.38
N ARG A 365 -18.35 -1.25 -30.53
CA ARG A 365 -19.47 -1.16 -29.58
C ARG A 365 -20.25 -2.47 -29.37
N GLU A 366 -20.11 -3.42 -30.29
CA GLU A 366 -20.78 -4.72 -30.23
C GLU A 366 -19.90 -5.79 -29.59
N ILE A 367 -18.60 -5.52 -29.37
CA ILE A 367 -17.68 -6.48 -28.76
C ILE A 367 -18.13 -6.82 -27.34
N LYS A 368 -18.50 -5.81 -26.54
CA LYS A 368 -18.97 -6.02 -25.17
C LYS A 368 -20.17 -6.98 -25.15
N THR A 369 -21.22 -6.66 -25.89
CA THR A 369 -22.47 -7.44 -25.85
C THR A 369 -22.34 -8.81 -26.51
N LYS A 370 -21.61 -8.94 -27.63
CA LYS A 370 -21.52 -10.20 -28.40
C LYS A 370 -20.42 -11.14 -27.92
N PHE A 371 -19.36 -10.63 -27.28
CA PHE A 371 -18.26 -11.46 -26.81
C PHE A 371 -18.21 -11.51 -25.29
N ILE A 372 -18.21 -10.36 -24.61
CA ILE A 372 -17.90 -10.29 -23.19
C ILE A 372 -19.10 -10.66 -22.32
N ASP A 373 -20.25 -10.01 -22.53
CA ASP A 373 -21.46 -10.24 -21.71
C ASP A 373 -21.96 -11.69 -21.84
N ASN A 374 -21.75 -12.31 -23.00
CA ASN A 374 -22.08 -13.72 -23.24
C ASN A 374 -21.31 -14.69 -22.33
N LEU A 375 -20.12 -14.32 -21.85
CA LEU A 375 -19.33 -15.17 -20.93
C LEU A 375 -19.99 -15.31 -19.55
N ALA A 376 -20.88 -14.39 -19.18
CA ALA A 376 -21.66 -14.44 -17.95
C ALA A 376 -23.02 -15.15 -18.12
N ALA A 377 -23.40 -15.49 -19.36
CA ALA A 377 -24.67 -16.14 -19.67
C ALA A 377 -24.50 -17.57 -20.20
N ASP A 378 -23.30 -17.94 -20.63
CA ASP A 378 -23.02 -19.28 -21.12
C ASP A 378 -23.08 -20.33 -19.99
N SER A 379 -23.16 -21.61 -20.35
CA SER A 379 -23.17 -22.70 -19.37
C SER A 379 -22.10 -23.72 -19.69
N ILE A 380 -21.36 -24.13 -18.65
CA ILE A 380 -20.32 -25.14 -18.67
C ILE A 380 -20.67 -26.20 -17.63
N THR A 381 -20.52 -27.47 -18.01
CA THR A 381 -20.47 -28.60 -17.08
C THR A 381 -19.22 -29.42 -17.37
N ILE A 382 -18.35 -29.54 -16.39
CA ILE A 382 -17.16 -30.41 -16.40
C ILE A 382 -17.46 -31.58 -15.49
N ASN A 383 -17.62 -32.76 -16.08
CA ASN A 383 -17.88 -34.00 -15.33
C ASN A 383 -16.55 -34.51 -14.78
N ALA A 384 -16.27 -34.25 -13.49
CA ALA A 384 -15.21 -34.92 -12.75
C ALA A 384 -15.76 -36.11 -11.96
N ALA A 385 -14.89 -37.07 -11.62
CA ALA A 385 -15.27 -38.38 -11.08
C ALA A 385 -16.02 -38.32 -9.73
N HIS A 386 -15.89 -37.23 -8.98
CA HIS A 386 -16.41 -37.13 -7.61
C HIS A 386 -17.37 -35.95 -7.38
N LEU A 387 -17.39 -34.94 -8.27
CA LEU A 387 -18.39 -33.86 -8.31
C LEU A 387 -18.32 -33.15 -9.68
N ALA A 388 -19.47 -32.81 -10.26
CA ALA A 388 -19.50 -32.01 -11.49
C ALA A 388 -19.26 -30.53 -11.18
N ILE A 389 -18.33 -29.89 -11.89
CA ILE A 389 -18.11 -28.45 -11.83
C ILE A 389 -19.05 -27.79 -12.83
N LYS A 390 -19.89 -26.87 -12.34
CA LYS A 390 -20.88 -26.16 -13.14
C LYS A 390 -20.75 -24.66 -12.93
N GLY A 391 -20.94 -23.89 -13.99
CA GLY A 391 -20.90 -22.43 -13.97
C GLY A 391 -20.84 -21.86 -15.38
N THR A 392 -20.81 -20.54 -15.47
CA THR A 392 -20.50 -19.81 -16.71
C THR A 392 -18.98 -19.71 -16.91
N THR A 393 -18.51 -19.27 -18.08
CA THR A 393 -17.07 -18.98 -18.27
C THR A 393 -16.59 -17.97 -17.25
N LYS A 394 -17.40 -16.94 -16.95
CA LYS A 394 -17.09 -15.96 -15.93
C LYS A 394 -16.97 -16.61 -14.55
N ASP A 395 -17.98 -17.36 -14.10
CA ASP A 395 -17.97 -18.00 -12.77
C ASP A 395 -16.77 -18.93 -12.60
N LEU A 396 -16.47 -19.73 -13.63
CA LEU A 396 -15.36 -20.67 -13.59
C LEU A 396 -14.00 -19.95 -13.62
N SER A 397 -13.90 -18.79 -14.25
CA SER A 397 -12.67 -17.99 -14.21
C SER A 397 -12.36 -17.40 -12.83
N GLU A 398 -13.38 -17.19 -12.00
CA GLU A 398 -13.22 -16.66 -10.64
C GLU A 398 -12.99 -17.78 -9.61
N THR A 399 -13.62 -18.95 -9.79
CA THR A 399 -13.70 -19.99 -8.74
C THR A 399 -12.98 -21.30 -9.06
N ASN A 400 -12.79 -21.64 -10.34
CA ASN A 400 -12.30 -22.95 -10.79
C ASN A 400 -11.36 -22.84 -12.00
N PHE A 401 -10.61 -21.72 -12.08
CA PHE A 401 -9.86 -21.35 -13.28
C PHE A 401 -8.91 -22.45 -13.75
N ASP A 402 -8.06 -22.97 -12.85
CA ASP A 402 -7.03 -23.95 -13.20
C ASP A 402 -7.62 -25.24 -13.78
N GLU A 403 -8.67 -25.78 -13.14
CA GLU A 403 -9.31 -27.02 -13.59
C GLU A 403 -10.05 -26.82 -14.92
N ALA A 404 -10.80 -25.72 -15.05
CA ALA A 404 -11.49 -25.40 -16.29
C ALA A 404 -10.52 -25.15 -17.46
N GLN A 405 -9.44 -24.41 -17.20
CA GLN A 405 -8.39 -24.10 -18.17
C GLN A 405 -7.72 -25.38 -18.69
N VAL A 406 -7.30 -26.28 -17.80
CA VAL A 406 -6.67 -27.56 -18.17
C VAL A 406 -7.65 -28.48 -18.89
N TYR A 407 -8.91 -28.55 -18.43
CA TYR A 407 -9.94 -29.36 -19.08
C TYR A 407 -10.17 -28.92 -20.52
N PHE A 408 -10.38 -27.63 -20.79
CA PHE A 408 -10.59 -27.15 -22.15
C PHE A 408 -9.35 -27.32 -23.03
N TYR A 409 -8.15 -27.10 -22.47
CA TYR A 409 -6.90 -27.36 -23.20
C TYR A 409 -6.80 -28.83 -23.64
N ALA A 410 -7.00 -29.79 -22.72
CA ALA A 410 -6.95 -31.22 -23.02
C ALA A 410 -8.03 -31.63 -24.03
N LYS A 411 -9.25 -31.09 -23.88
CA LYS A 411 -10.37 -31.33 -24.80
C LYS A 411 -10.04 -30.86 -26.21
N ASN A 412 -9.41 -29.69 -26.36
CA ASN A 412 -9.04 -29.15 -27.66
C ASN A 412 -7.90 -29.94 -28.31
N GLN A 413 -6.92 -30.40 -27.53
CA GLN A 413 -5.87 -31.27 -28.05
C GLN A 413 -6.43 -32.59 -28.59
N LYS A 414 -7.39 -33.20 -27.87
CA LYS A 414 -8.09 -34.40 -28.35
C LYS A 414 -8.85 -34.14 -29.65
N LYS A 415 -9.56 -33.01 -29.76
CA LYS A 415 -10.26 -32.61 -31.01
C LYS A 415 -9.30 -32.42 -32.18
N ALA A 416 -8.17 -31.74 -31.97
CA ALA A 416 -7.16 -31.52 -33.00
C ALA A 416 -6.52 -32.83 -33.48
N ALA A 417 -6.22 -33.75 -32.55
CA ALA A 417 -5.71 -35.08 -32.90
C ALA A 417 -6.72 -35.88 -33.73
N ALA A 418 -8.01 -35.85 -33.38
CA ALA A 418 -9.07 -36.52 -34.14
C ALA A 418 -9.22 -35.95 -35.56
N ALA A 419 -9.12 -34.63 -35.73
CA ALA A 419 -9.17 -33.99 -37.05
C ALA A 419 -7.97 -34.35 -37.95
N SER A 420 -6.79 -34.59 -37.38
CA SER A 420 -5.58 -35.00 -38.11
C SER A 420 -5.63 -36.45 -38.61
N VAL A 421 -6.26 -37.36 -37.86
CA VAL A 421 -6.40 -38.78 -38.25
C VAL A 421 -7.45 -38.99 -39.35
N GLY A 422 -8.41 -38.07 -39.49
CA GLY A 422 -9.46 -38.12 -40.53
C GLY A 422 -9.01 -37.75 -41.94
N ALA A 423 -7.77 -37.30 -42.14
CA ALA A 423 -7.21 -37.04 -43.48
C ALA A 423 -6.66 -38.33 -44.12
N LYS A 424 -7.54 -39.30 -44.37
CA LYS A 424 -7.28 -40.42 -45.31
C LYS A 424 -8.44 -40.51 -46.31
N ASN A 425 -8.09 -40.10 -47.53
CA ASN A 425 -8.68 -40.30 -48.87
C ASN A 425 -10.17 -40.63 -49.04
N GLU A 426 -10.76 -39.80 -49.89
CA GLU A 426 -11.97 -39.97 -50.72
C GLU A 426 -12.55 -41.39 -50.81
N GLY A 427 -13.86 -41.50 -50.56
CA GLY A 427 -14.65 -42.65 -51.00
C GLY A 427 -15.95 -42.85 -50.21
N GLU A 428 -17.05 -42.46 -50.83
CA GLU A 428 -18.43 -42.97 -50.61
C GLU A 428 -19.33 -42.34 -49.54
N LYS A 429 -20.31 -41.61 -50.09
CA LYS A 429 -21.66 -41.26 -49.60
C LYS A 429 -22.24 -42.20 -48.52
N LYS A 430 -22.72 -41.58 -47.42
CA LYS A 430 -24.16 -41.47 -47.13
C LYS A 430 -24.44 -40.43 -46.04
N THR A 431 -25.43 -39.61 -46.34
CA THR A 431 -26.24 -38.76 -45.44
C THR A 431 -26.80 -39.55 -44.26
N ASP A 432 -26.80 -38.99 -43.05
CA ASP A 432 -28.05 -38.53 -42.43
C ASP A 432 -27.84 -37.68 -41.17
N ALA A 433 -28.86 -36.88 -40.89
CA ALA A 433 -28.93 -35.82 -39.90
C ALA A 433 -29.48 -36.27 -38.52
N ALA A 434 -29.42 -35.32 -37.58
CA ALA A 434 -30.32 -35.11 -36.43
C ALA A 434 -30.12 -35.92 -35.12
N ASP A 435 -29.54 -35.20 -34.14
CA ASP A 435 -29.97 -34.93 -32.75
C ASP A 435 -30.96 -35.88 -32.01
N LYS A 436 -30.54 -36.29 -30.79
CA LYS A 436 -31.28 -36.80 -29.59
C LYS A 436 -32.13 -38.08 -29.73
N THR A 437 -31.99 -39.08 -28.87
CA THR A 437 -32.67 -39.17 -27.54
C THR A 437 -32.09 -40.36 -26.71
N GLU A 438 -32.23 -40.26 -25.39
CA GLU A 438 -31.93 -41.22 -24.31
C GLU A 438 -32.57 -42.62 -24.47
N GLU A 439 -31.91 -43.72 -24.07
CA GLU A 439 -32.24 -44.59 -22.91
C GLU A 439 -31.47 -45.94 -22.84
N LYS A 440 -30.90 -46.21 -21.65
CA LYS A 440 -30.67 -47.44 -20.83
C LYS A 440 -30.19 -48.83 -21.39
N ILE A 441 -29.13 -49.33 -20.70
CA ILE A 441 -28.89 -50.63 -19.99
C ILE A 441 -29.20 -51.93 -20.77
N ASP A 442 -28.34 -52.94 -20.95
CA ASP A 442 -27.47 -53.70 -20.03
C ASP A 442 -26.50 -54.59 -20.87
N GLY A 443 -25.47 -55.20 -20.26
CA GLY A 443 -24.84 -56.40 -20.85
C GLY A 443 -23.30 -56.45 -20.87
N ASP A 444 -22.75 -56.72 -19.69
CA ASP A 444 -21.50 -57.38 -19.32
C ASP A 444 -20.51 -57.96 -20.39
N ASN A 445 -19.23 -57.76 -20.03
CA ASN A 445 -18.10 -58.70 -20.09
C ASN A 445 -16.99 -58.58 -21.17
N LYS A 446 -15.77 -58.38 -20.63
CA LYS A 446 -14.44 -58.83 -21.09
C LYS A 446 -13.79 -58.17 -22.31
N THR A 447 -12.74 -57.37 -22.07
CA THR A 447 -11.30 -57.74 -22.24
C THR A 447 -10.45 -56.46 -22.33
N THR A 448 -9.56 -56.20 -21.37
CA THR A 448 -8.47 -55.23 -21.53
C THR A 448 -7.16 -55.80 -21.01
N THR A 449 -6.17 -55.90 -21.89
CA THR A 449 -4.76 -56.02 -21.54
C THR A 449 -3.97 -55.05 -22.41
N ASN A 450 -3.51 -53.99 -21.74
CA ASN A 450 -2.31 -53.16 -21.95
C ASN A 450 -1.80 -52.85 -23.36
N THR A 451 -1.76 -51.54 -23.66
CA THR A 451 -0.64 -50.91 -24.38
C THR A 451 -0.06 -49.80 -23.51
N THR A 452 1.05 -50.12 -22.85
CA THR A 452 1.99 -49.15 -22.26
C THR A 452 2.88 -48.61 -23.37
N GLY A 453 2.99 -47.29 -23.46
CA GLY A 453 3.87 -46.60 -24.40
C GLY A 453 3.94 -45.13 -24.07
N SER A 454 4.55 -44.82 -22.93
CA SER A 454 4.90 -43.47 -22.48
C SER A 454 5.67 -42.71 -23.55
N ASN A 455 5.26 -41.48 -23.84
CA ASN A 455 6.19 -40.44 -24.26
C ASN A 455 5.91 -39.20 -23.40
N SER A 456 6.82 -38.96 -22.47
CA SER A 456 6.88 -37.77 -21.63
C SER A 456 7.18 -36.55 -22.50
N PHE A 457 6.27 -35.57 -22.52
CA PHE A 457 6.64 -34.21 -22.88
C PHE A 457 6.74 -33.39 -21.61
N VAL A 458 7.99 -33.01 -21.29
CA VAL A 458 8.36 -32.04 -20.27
C VAL A 458 7.79 -30.69 -20.70
N ILE A 459 6.78 -30.19 -19.99
CA ILE A 459 6.37 -28.79 -20.07
C ILE A 459 7.22 -28.02 -19.08
N ASN A 460 8.16 -27.22 -19.58
CA ASN A 460 8.81 -26.18 -18.80
C ASN A 460 7.72 -25.18 -18.35
N ARG A 461 7.22 -25.35 -17.13
CA ARG A 461 6.39 -24.36 -16.42
C ARG A 461 7.25 -23.11 -16.21
N ALA A 462 6.98 -22.05 -16.97
CA ALA A 462 7.35 -20.71 -16.57
C ALA A 462 6.49 -20.31 -15.35
N PRO A 463 7.09 -19.89 -14.22
CA PRO A 463 6.33 -19.47 -13.05
C PRO A 463 6.00 -17.99 -13.17
N LEU A 464 4.86 -17.65 -13.81
CA LEU A 464 4.45 -16.24 -13.99
C LEU A 464 3.27 -15.81 -13.11
N LEU A 465 2.66 -16.72 -12.35
CA LEU A 465 1.48 -16.40 -11.53
C LEU A 465 1.69 -16.51 -10.01
N LEU A 466 2.79 -17.10 -9.53
CA LEU A 466 3.00 -17.30 -8.09
C LEU A 466 3.73 -16.14 -7.38
N ALA A 467 4.26 -15.16 -8.12
CA ALA A 467 5.06 -14.07 -7.52
C ALA A 467 4.25 -12.84 -7.11
N PHE A 468 2.92 -12.83 -7.34
CA PHE A 468 2.08 -11.64 -7.12
C PHE A 468 1.12 -11.76 -5.92
N LEU A 469 1.14 -12.87 -5.17
CA LEU A 469 0.28 -13.10 -4.00
C LEU A 469 1.02 -13.20 -2.66
N LEU A 470 2.29 -12.79 -2.60
CA LEU A 470 3.03 -12.68 -1.36
C LEU A 470 3.57 -11.25 -1.25
N PHE A 471 2.74 -10.32 -0.76
CA PHE A 471 3.10 -9.21 0.15
C PHE A 471 1.84 -8.56 0.68
#